data_AF-A0A9X7N6T3-F1
#
_entry.id   AF-A0A9X7N6T3-F1
#
_cell.length_a   1.000
_cell.length_b   1.000
_cell.length_c   1.000
_cell.angle_alpha   90.00
_cell.angle_beta   90.00
_cell.angle_gamma   90.00
#
_symmetry.space_group_name_H-M   'P 1'
#
loop_
_entity.id
_entity.type
_entity.pdbx_description
1 polymer ?
#
loop_
_entity_poly.entity_id
_entity_poly.type
_entity_poly.pdbx_seq_one_letter_code
_entity_poly.pdbx_strand_id
1 'polypeptide(L)'
;MVRNLSDIEVERVSLRGDAPECDPKTDGRDHAAPPRLLDFHQDDDGHWVAVLSCGHTQHLRHQPPWQSRPWVLDPQQRMAQIGRWFPCGWCAKDSDSNKE
;
A
#
# COMPACT_ATOMS: atom_id res chain seq x y z
N MET A 1 47.88 -41.57 14.34
CA MET A 1 46.57 -41.72 13.69
C MET A 1 45.89 -40.37 13.73
N VAL A 2 46.11 -39.48 12.75
CA VAL A 2 45.34 -39.25 11.50
C VAL A 2 43.82 -39.41 11.60
N ARG A 3 43.12 -38.37 11.08
CA ARG A 3 41.70 -38.21 10.68
C ARG A 3 40.79 -37.53 11.73
N ASN A 4 39.99 -36.50 11.42
CA ASN A 4 39.65 -35.85 10.14
C ASN A 4 39.10 -34.42 10.36
N LEU A 5 39.36 -33.55 9.38
CA LEU A 5 38.54 -32.38 9.04
C LEU A 5 37.23 -32.88 8.43
N SER A 6 36.10 -32.57 9.08
CA SER A 6 34.71 -32.70 8.60
C SER A 6 33.85 -32.43 9.84
N ASP A 7 33.18 -31.30 10.05
CA ASP A 7 32.23 -30.64 9.17
C ASP A 7 31.90 -29.29 9.86
N ILE A 8 32.37 -28.18 9.31
CA ILE A 8 31.95 -26.83 9.72
C ILE A 8 31.17 -26.27 8.52
N GLU A 9 30.12 -27.00 8.13
CA GLU A 9 29.26 -26.63 7.02
C GLU A 9 27.81 -27.03 7.34
N VAL A 10 27.26 -26.50 8.44
CA VAL A 10 25.81 -26.28 8.54
C VAL A 10 25.57 -24.83 8.91
N GLU A 11 25.66 -24.02 7.88
CA GLU A 11 24.69 -22.96 7.55
C GLU A 11 23.97 -22.32 8.74
N ARG A 12 24.37 -21.08 9.03
CA ARG A 12 23.47 -19.92 9.06
C ARG A 12 21.99 -20.27 9.18
N VAL A 13 21.59 -20.78 10.35
CA VAL A 13 20.20 -20.81 10.79
C VAL A 13 19.79 -19.36 10.85
N SER A 14 19.30 -18.92 9.70
CA SER A 14 18.73 -17.62 9.49
C SER A 14 17.60 -17.56 10.50
N LEU A 15 17.69 -16.59 11.40
CA LEU A 15 16.56 -16.09 12.15
C LEU A 15 15.55 -15.59 11.10
N ARG A 16 14.85 -16.50 10.42
CA ARG A 16 13.54 -16.21 9.86
C ARG A 16 12.68 -16.06 11.11
N GLY A 17 12.61 -14.81 11.57
CA GLY A 17 11.68 -14.38 12.58
C GLY A 17 10.29 -14.75 12.10
N ASP A 18 9.85 -15.91 12.57
CA ASP A 18 8.48 -16.33 12.53
C ASP A 18 7.70 -15.33 13.40
N ALA A 19 6.78 -14.61 12.74
CA ALA A 19 5.83 -13.62 13.25
C ALA A 19 6.32 -12.17 13.50
N PRO A 20 5.49 -11.14 13.20
CA PRO A 20 4.05 -11.22 12.98
C PRO A 20 3.74 -11.22 11.50
N GLU A 21 3.38 -12.37 10.94
CA GLU A 21 2.74 -12.40 9.64
C GLU A 21 1.39 -11.73 9.85
N CYS A 22 1.36 -10.43 9.54
CA CYS A 22 0.20 -9.55 9.66
C CYS A 22 -1.04 -10.35 9.28
N ASP A 23 -1.87 -10.69 10.26
CA ASP A 23 -3.05 -11.49 10.02
C ASP A 23 -3.84 -10.76 8.91
N PRO A 24 -4.04 -11.36 7.73
CA PRO A 24 -4.93 -10.78 6.74
C PRO A 24 -6.38 -11.00 7.23
N LYS A 25 -6.74 -10.38 8.35
CA LYS A 25 -8.10 -9.94 8.62
C LYS A 25 -8.16 -8.55 7.98
N THR A 26 -9.05 -8.20 7.06
CA THR A 26 -10.44 -8.57 6.81
C THR A 26 -10.77 -7.66 5.63
N ASP A 27 -11.25 -8.15 4.50
CA ASP A 27 -12.66 -8.34 4.26
C ASP A 27 -12.73 -8.78 2.80
N GLY A 28 -13.54 -9.79 2.49
CA GLY A 28 -13.93 -10.15 1.13
C GLY A 28 -14.80 -9.05 0.49
N ARG A 29 -14.37 -7.80 0.59
CA ARG A 29 -14.88 -6.68 -0.19
C ARG A 29 -14.34 -6.88 -1.59
N ASP A 30 -15.03 -7.77 -2.28
CA ASP A 30 -15.05 -7.89 -3.72
C ASP A 30 -14.72 -6.53 -4.36
N HIS A 31 -13.55 -6.46 -4.98
CA HIS A 31 -13.07 -5.25 -5.66
C HIS A 31 -13.90 -4.95 -6.93
N ALA A 32 -15.09 -5.55 -7.13
CA ALA A 32 -15.97 -5.31 -8.28
C ALA A 32 -16.37 -3.85 -8.44
N ALA A 33 -16.49 -3.11 -7.35
CA ALA A 33 -16.79 -1.68 -7.44
C ALA A 33 -15.49 -0.88 -7.51
N PRO A 34 -15.31 -0.07 -8.57
CA PRO A 34 -14.09 0.70 -8.71
C PRO A 34 -14.02 1.74 -7.57
N PRO A 35 -12.85 1.92 -6.93
CA PRO A 35 -12.72 2.72 -5.72
C PRO A 35 -13.16 4.17 -5.96
N ARG A 36 -13.87 4.72 -4.98
CA ARG A 36 -14.29 6.13 -4.95
C ARG A 36 -13.60 6.86 -3.83
N LEU A 37 -13.40 8.15 -4.02
CA LEU A 37 -12.85 9.04 -3.02
C LEU A 37 -13.93 9.39 -1.99
N LEU A 38 -13.67 9.14 -0.71
CA LEU A 38 -14.62 9.41 0.36
C LEU A 38 -14.30 10.71 1.09
N ASP A 39 -13.02 10.94 1.40
CA ASP A 39 -12.60 12.07 2.22
C ASP A 39 -11.11 12.39 2.01
N PHE A 40 -10.64 13.50 2.60
CA PHE A 40 -9.25 13.88 2.63
C PHE A 40 -8.83 14.38 4.01
N HIS A 41 -7.63 14.02 4.43
CA HIS A 41 -6.97 14.63 5.58
C HIS A 41 -5.53 15.00 5.24
N GLN A 42 -4.90 15.79 6.11
CA GLN A 42 -3.45 16.00 6.07
C GLN A 42 -2.77 15.04 7.03
N ASP A 43 -1.59 14.56 6.66
CA ASP A 43 -0.66 13.86 7.56
C ASP A 43 0.20 14.87 8.34
N ASP A 44 1.04 14.37 9.26
CA ASP A 44 1.93 15.18 10.11
C ASP A 44 2.87 16.09 9.29
N ASP A 45 3.31 15.61 8.12
CA ASP A 45 4.17 16.37 7.20
C ASP A 45 3.38 17.36 6.31
N GLY A 46 2.08 17.55 6.56
CA GLY A 46 1.20 18.46 5.81
C GLY A 46 0.77 17.94 4.43
N HIS A 47 1.13 16.70 4.10
CA HIS A 47 0.76 16.05 2.85
C HIS A 47 -0.71 15.61 2.86
N TRP A 48 -1.42 15.84 1.75
CA TRP A 48 -2.80 15.39 1.59
C TRP A 48 -2.88 13.88 1.40
N VAL A 49 -3.80 13.25 2.11
CA VAL A 49 -4.11 11.83 2.06
C VAL A 49 -5.58 11.66 1.69
N ALA A 50 -5.83 10.93 0.60
CA ALA A 50 -7.17 10.55 0.16
C ALA A 50 -7.62 9.27 0.86
N VAL A 51 -8.83 9.28 1.41
CA VAL A 51 -9.51 8.10 1.96
C VAL A 51 -10.40 7.51 0.88
N LEU A 52 -10.23 6.21 0.55
CA LEU A 52 -10.96 5.55 -0.53
C LEU A 52 -12.00 4.54 -0.01
N SER A 53 -13.04 4.30 -0.80
CA SER A 53 -14.12 3.37 -0.47
C SER A 53 -13.69 1.90 -0.36
N CYS A 54 -12.55 1.55 -0.95
CA CYS A 54 -11.94 0.23 -0.79
C CYS A 54 -11.29 0.02 0.59
N GLY A 55 -11.26 1.04 1.45
CA GLY A 55 -10.62 0.99 2.77
C GLY A 55 -9.15 1.41 2.78
N HIS A 56 -8.54 1.59 1.61
CA HIS A 56 -7.17 2.07 1.49
C HIS A 56 -7.08 3.60 1.50
N THR A 57 -5.91 4.11 1.87
CA THR A 57 -5.56 5.53 1.77
C THR A 57 -4.48 5.75 0.71
N GLN A 58 -4.51 6.90 0.05
CA GLN A 58 -3.52 7.27 -0.97
C GLN A 58 -2.93 8.64 -0.67
N HIS A 59 -1.61 8.70 -0.46
CA HIS A 59 -0.88 9.95 -0.37
C HIS A 59 -0.90 10.69 -1.71
N LEU A 60 -1.32 11.95 -1.69
CA LEU A 60 -1.37 12.88 -2.80
C LEU A 60 -0.17 13.82 -2.72
N ARG A 61 1.03 13.27 -2.94
CA ARG A 61 2.24 14.08 -2.94
C ARG A 61 2.25 14.99 -4.16
N HIS A 62 2.26 16.30 -3.92
CA HIS A 62 2.45 17.33 -4.93
C HIS A 62 3.93 17.73 -5.07
N GLN A 63 4.84 16.76 -4.91
CA GLN A 63 6.27 17.00 -5.08
C GLN A 63 6.63 16.94 -6.58
N PRO A 64 7.31 17.96 -7.14
CA PRO A 64 7.75 17.92 -8.54
C PRO A 64 8.78 16.79 -8.75
N PRO A 65 8.88 16.12 -9.92
CA PRO A 65 8.12 16.27 -11.17
C PRO A 65 7.28 15.05 -11.62
N TRP A 66 6.97 14.04 -10.80
CA TRP A 66 6.32 12.82 -11.36
C TRP A 66 4.79 12.68 -11.19
N GLN A 67 4.09 13.53 -10.40
CA GLN A 67 2.61 13.56 -10.40
C GLN A 67 2.06 14.96 -10.15
N SER A 68 1.80 15.74 -11.21
CA SER A 68 1.08 17.01 -11.09
C SER A 68 -0.39 16.75 -10.74
N ARG A 69 -0.80 17.11 -9.52
CA ARG A 69 -2.20 17.07 -9.07
C ARG A 69 -2.61 18.44 -8.53
N PRO A 70 -2.67 19.49 -9.37
CA PRO A 70 -2.89 20.88 -8.92
C PRO A 70 -4.22 21.06 -8.19
N TRP A 71 -5.23 20.26 -8.52
CA TRP A 71 -6.54 20.24 -7.85
C TRP A 71 -6.45 19.89 -6.36
N VAL A 72 -5.37 19.23 -5.91
CA VAL A 72 -5.17 18.87 -4.49
C VAL A 72 -4.88 20.10 -3.65
N LEU A 73 -4.33 21.16 -4.23
CA LEU A 73 -3.99 22.37 -3.48
C LEU A 73 -5.23 23.25 -3.27
N ASP A 74 -6.18 23.22 -4.19
CA ASP A 74 -7.39 24.02 -4.13
C ASP A 74 -8.52 23.29 -3.37
N PRO A 75 -9.05 23.84 -2.26
CA PRO A 75 -10.05 23.17 -1.45
C PRO A 75 -11.37 22.91 -2.20
N GLN A 76 -11.79 23.83 -3.08
CA GLN A 76 -13.03 23.69 -3.84
C GLN A 76 -12.91 22.54 -4.86
N GLN A 77 -11.78 22.46 -5.57
CA GLN A 77 -11.50 21.38 -6.49
C GLN A 77 -11.33 20.04 -5.75
N ARG A 78 -10.68 20.01 -4.58
CA ARG A 78 -10.64 18.79 -3.74
C ARG A 78 -12.04 18.31 -3.40
N MET A 79 -12.90 19.19 -2.89
CA MET A 79 -14.26 18.81 -2.53
C MET A 79 -15.05 18.30 -3.75
N ALA A 80 -14.83 18.87 -4.93
CA ALA A 80 -15.43 18.39 -6.18
C ALA A 80 -14.96 16.97 -6.58
N GLN A 81 -13.86 16.47 -6.03
CA GLN A 81 -13.38 15.11 -6.26
C GLN A 81 -14.02 14.07 -5.34
N ILE A 82 -14.62 14.49 -4.20
CA ILE A 82 -15.30 13.58 -3.28
C ILE A 82 -16.46 12.89 -4.01
N GLY A 83 -16.58 11.58 -3.81
CA GLY A 83 -17.57 10.73 -4.47
C GLY A 83 -17.21 10.33 -5.91
N ARG A 84 -16.15 10.90 -6.51
CA ARG A 84 -15.70 10.50 -7.85
C ARG A 84 -14.86 9.22 -7.79
N TRP A 85 -14.82 8.52 -8.92
CA TRP A 85 -13.88 7.42 -9.12
C TRP A 85 -12.45 7.89 -8.91
N PHE A 86 -11.66 7.09 -8.19
CA PHE A 86 -10.28 7.39 -7.90
C PHE A 86 -9.45 6.10 -7.89
N PRO A 87 -8.36 6.02 -8.68
CA PRO A 87 -7.56 4.80 -8.78
C PRO A 87 -6.82 4.52 -7.46
N CYS A 88 -7.02 3.31 -6.92
CA CYS A 88 -6.27 2.81 -5.77
C CYS A 88 -5.08 1.97 -6.24
N GLY A 89 -3.86 2.39 -5.89
CA GLY A 89 -2.64 1.67 -6.26
C GLY A 89 -2.46 0.32 -5.58
N TRP A 90 -3.16 0.06 -4.47
CA TRP A 90 -3.14 -1.22 -3.75
C TRP A 90 -4.10 -2.23 -4.39
N CYS A 91 -5.35 -1.82 -4.63
CA CYS A 91 -6.33 -2.66 -5.32
C CYS A 91 -5.89 -3.08 -6.73
N ALA A 92 -5.13 -2.21 -7.42
CA ALA A 92 -4.57 -2.53 -8.73
C ALA A 92 -3.47 -3.61 -8.70
N LYS A 93 -2.81 -3.81 -7.56
CA LYS A 93 -1.76 -4.84 -7.38
C LYS A 93 -2.36 -6.19 -6.98
N ASP A 94 -3.36 -6.17 -6.10
CA ASP A 94 -4.02 -7.38 -5.61
C ASP A 94 -4.67 -8.21 -6.73
N SER A 95 -5.22 -7.55 -7.76
CA SER A 95 -5.81 -8.22 -8.92
C SER A 95 -4.83 -9.03 -9.77
N ASP A 96 -3.51 -8.82 -9.64
CA ASP A 96 -2.48 -9.50 -10.41
C ASP A 96 -1.86 -10.70 -9.66
N SER A 97 -1.95 -10.72 -8.32
CA SER A 97 -1.27 -11.70 -7.46
C SER A 97 -1.96 -13.07 -7.31
N ASN A 98 -3.04 -13.33 -8.07
CA ASN A 98 -3.75 -14.63 -8.06
C ASN A 98 -3.51 -15.45 -9.35
N LYS A 99 -2.32 -15.38 -9.95
CA LYS A 99 -1.93 -16.27 -11.06
C LYS A 99 -0.71 -17.11 -10.70
N GLU A 100 -0.89 -18.06 -9.79
CA GLU A 100 -0.03 -19.24 -9.69
C GLU A 100 -0.73 -20.40 -8.98
#